data_AF-A0ABD1GP18-F1
#
_entry.id   AF-A0ABD1GP18-F1
#
_cell.length_a   1.000
_cell.length_b   1.000
_cell.length_c   1.000
_cell.angle_alpha   90.00
_cell.angle_beta   90.00
_cell.angle_gamma   90.00
#
_symmetry.space_group_name_H-M   'P 1'
#
loop_
_entity.id
_entity.type
_entity.pdbx_description
1 polymer ?
#
loop_
_entity_poly.entity_id
_entity_poly.type
_entity_poly.pdbx_seq_one_letter_code
_entity_poly.pdbx_strand_id
1 'polypeptide(L)'
;MLIGIFQSRWHSAGTYDVKTKTGEPFGTIRNNQELAHGANNGLDIVVRLLEPIKQQFPTLNYANFYKLVGVVAVEVIRGPEIPFYPGRPIFLPLLYWHFAISLNPSSILVDEV
;
A
#
# COMPACT_ATOMS: atom_id res chain seq x y z
N MET A 1 10.89 -3.81 6.28
CA MET A 1 9.50 -3.30 6.28
C MET A 1 9.08 -2.80 4.90
N LEU A 2 9.77 -1.80 4.32
CA LEU A 2 9.39 -1.16 3.05
C LEU A 2 9.48 -2.07 1.81
N ILE A 3 10.52 -2.92 1.70
CA ILE A 3 10.65 -3.88 0.58
C ILE A 3 9.49 -4.90 0.58
N GLY A 4 9.03 -5.34 1.75
CA GLY A 4 7.90 -6.25 1.88
C GLY A 4 6.58 -5.64 1.41
N ILE A 5 6.39 -4.34 1.66
CA ILE A 5 5.25 -3.56 1.15
C ILE A 5 5.25 -3.52 -0.38
N PHE A 6 6.40 -3.23 -0.98
CA PHE A 6 6.53 -3.18 -2.44
C PHE A 6 6.25 -4.56 -3.07
N GLN A 7 6.85 -5.63 -2.52
CA GLN A 7 6.59 -7.00 -2.95
C GLN A 7 5.11 -7.36 -2.84
N SER A 8 4.45 -6.99 -1.73
CA SER A 8 3.01 -7.20 -1.56
C SER A 8 2.20 -6.56 -2.68
N ARG A 9 2.54 -5.32 -3.04
CA ARG A 9 1.86 -4.57 -4.09
C ARG A 9 2.06 -5.22 -5.46
N TRP A 10 3.29 -5.64 -5.75
CA TRP A 10 3.65 -6.30 -7.01
C TRP A 10 2.87 -7.62 -7.19
N HIS A 11 2.88 -8.48 -6.18
CA HIS A 11 2.16 -9.76 -6.23
C HIS A 11 0.64 -9.58 -6.32
N SER A 12 0.07 -8.61 -5.57
CA SER A 12 -1.35 -8.27 -5.68
C SER A 12 -1.72 -7.86 -7.11
N ALA A 13 -0.95 -6.94 -7.70
CA ALA A 13 -1.18 -6.46 -9.06
C ALA A 13 -1.04 -7.56 -10.13
N GLY A 14 -0.17 -8.55 -9.89
CA GLY A 14 0.04 -9.68 -10.79
C GLY A 14 -1.14 -10.66 -10.90
N THR A 15 -2.19 -10.51 -10.09
CA THR A 15 -3.39 -11.38 -10.12
C THR A 15 -4.38 -11.03 -11.22
N TYR A 16 -4.20 -9.91 -11.94
CA TYR A 16 -5.14 -9.45 -12.95
C TYR A 16 -5.10 -10.27 -14.25
N ASP A 17 -6.24 -10.82 -14.65
CA ASP A 17 -6.46 -11.48 -15.93
C ASP A 17 -7.29 -10.58 -16.87
N VAL A 18 -6.73 -10.23 -18.03
CA VAL A 18 -7.35 -9.38 -19.05
C VAL A 18 -8.58 -10.01 -19.72
N LYS A 19 -8.62 -11.35 -19.85
CA LYS A 19 -9.68 -12.06 -20.57
C LYS A 19 -10.94 -12.16 -19.74
N THR A 20 -10.78 -12.52 -18.48
CA THR A 20 -11.89 -12.68 -17.53
C THR A 20 -12.21 -11.38 -16.79
N LYS A 21 -11.30 -10.38 -16.82
CA LYS A 21 -11.38 -9.12 -16.06
C LYS A 21 -11.46 -9.36 -14.54
N THR A 22 -10.82 -10.42 -14.06
CA THR A 22 -10.78 -10.81 -12.64
C THR A 22 -9.38 -10.62 -12.05
N GLY A 23 -9.27 -10.49 -10.72
CA GLY A 23 -8.02 -10.17 -10.02
C GLY A 23 -8.12 -8.80 -9.33
N GLU A 24 -6.98 -8.18 -8.96
CA GLU A 24 -6.98 -6.80 -8.46
C GLU A 24 -7.80 -5.84 -9.35
N PRO A 25 -8.47 -4.82 -8.78
CA PRO A 25 -8.02 -4.05 -7.62
C PRO A 25 -9.00 -4.04 -6.42
N PHE A 26 -9.36 -5.20 -5.89
CA PHE A 26 -10.34 -5.31 -4.80
C PHE A 26 -9.74 -5.41 -3.39
N GLY A 27 -8.40 -5.38 -3.24
CA GLY A 27 -7.73 -5.45 -1.93
C GLY A 27 -7.87 -6.82 -1.25
N THR A 28 -7.85 -7.89 -2.05
CA THR A 28 -8.09 -9.27 -1.61
C THR A 28 -6.88 -9.92 -0.94
N ILE A 29 -5.69 -9.30 -1.02
CA ILE A 29 -4.44 -9.82 -0.46
C ILE A 29 -4.45 -10.02 1.07
N ARG A 30 -5.45 -9.51 1.78
CA ARG A 30 -5.70 -9.78 3.20
C ARG A 30 -6.41 -11.12 3.46
N ASN A 31 -6.97 -11.74 2.42
CA ASN A 31 -7.74 -12.96 2.55
C ASN A 31 -6.78 -14.15 2.75
N ASN A 32 -7.08 -15.00 3.73
CA ASN A 32 -6.23 -16.13 4.08
C ASN A 32 -5.95 -17.06 2.89
N GLN A 33 -6.90 -17.22 1.97
CA GLN A 33 -6.73 -18.03 0.76
C GLN A 33 -5.66 -17.46 -0.18
N GLU A 34 -5.60 -16.13 -0.32
CA GLU A 34 -4.63 -15.46 -1.20
C GLU A 34 -3.26 -15.36 -0.54
N LEU A 35 -3.21 -15.14 0.79
CA LEU A 35 -1.96 -15.18 1.56
C LEU A 35 -1.32 -16.57 1.59
N ALA A 36 -2.12 -17.64 1.48
CA ALA A 36 -1.64 -19.02 1.46
C ALA A 36 -0.98 -19.41 0.12
N HIS A 37 -1.05 -18.57 -0.92
CA HIS A 37 -0.33 -18.81 -2.16
C HIS A 37 1.19 -18.73 -1.91
N GLY A 38 1.96 -19.71 -2.38
CA GLY A 38 3.41 -19.77 -2.13
C GLY A 38 4.20 -18.53 -2.62
N ALA A 39 3.69 -17.83 -3.64
CA ALA A 39 4.25 -16.57 -4.13
C ALA A 39 4.08 -15.39 -3.15
N ASN A 40 3.14 -15.50 -2.20
CA ASN A 40 2.78 -14.48 -1.21
C ASN A 40 3.37 -14.75 0.18
N ASN A 41 4.32 -15.69 0.29
CA ASN A 41 4.98 -16.00 1.54
C ASN A 41 5.62 -14.74 2.18
N GLY A 42 5.26 -14.47 3.44
CA GLY A 42 5.72 -13.31 4.20
C GLY A 42 4.87 -12.05 4.06
N LEU A 43 3.83 -12.04 3.22
CA LEU A 43 2.90 -10.92 3.10
C LEU A 43 1.92 -10.81 4.28
N ASP A 44 1.72 -11.88 5.03
CA ASP A 44 0.94 -11.89 6.27
C ASP A 44 1.53 -10.92 7.32
N ILE A 45 2.86 -10.83 7.39
CA ILE A 45 3.59 -9.91 8.27
C ILE A 45 3.31 -8.47 7.86
N VAL A 46 3.31 -8.20 6.55
CA VAL A 46 3.06 -6.87 5.99
C VAL A 46 1.62 -6.44 6.25
N VAL A 47 0.64 -7.33 6.01
CA VAL A 47 -0.78 -7.06 6.31
C VAL A 47 -0.97 -6.75 7.80
N ARG A 48 -0.36 -7.55 8.68
CA ARG A 48 -0.44 -7.35 10.14
C ARG A 48 0.15 -6.02 10.61
N LEU A 49 1.25 -5.56 9.99
CA LEU A 49 1.86 -4.27 10.32
C LEU A 49 1.05 -3.07 9.81
N LEU A 50 0.36 -3.24 8.68
CA LEU A 50 -0.43 -2.17 8.08
C LEU A 50 -1.84 -2.03 8.67
N GLU A 51 -2.36 -3.07 9.32
CA GLU A 51 -3.71 -3.10 9.89
C GLU A 51 -3.96 -1.97 10.92
N PRO A 52 -3.08 -1.69 11.90
CA PRO A 52 -3.28 -0.59 12.83
C PRO A 52 -3.27 0.79 12.15
N ILE A 53 -2.50 0.94 11.06
CA ILE A 53 -2.46 2.19 10.28
C ILE A 53 -3.76 2.33 9.48
N LYS A 54 -4.26 1.24 8.90
CA LYS A 54 -5.53 1.21 8.19
C LYS A 54 -6.71 1.62 9.07
N GLN A 55 -6.68 1.25 10.35
CA GLN A 55 -7.72 1.59 11.33
C GLN A 55 -7.82 3.10 11.60
N GLN A 56 -6.73 3.84 11.47
CA GLN A 56 -6.73 5.31 11.58
C GLN A 56 -7.45 5.99 10.41
N PHE A 57 -7.64 5.28 9.29
CA PHE A 57 -8.26 5.79 8.07
C PHE A 57 -9.48 4.95 7.66
N PRO A 58 -10.59 4.99 8.43
CA PRO A 58 -11.77 4.15 8.18
C PRO A 58 -12.51 4.50 6.88
N THR A 59 -12.42 5.76 6.41
CA THR A 59 -13.02 6.24 5.16
C THR A 59 -12.31 5.71 3.90
N LEU A 60 -11.07 5.25 4.05
CA LEU A 60 -10.29 4.68 2.96
C LEU A 60 -10.62 3.19 2.83
N ASN A 61 -11.00 2.73 1.64
CA ASN A 61 -11.17 1.29 1.41
C ASN A 61 -9.79 0.58 1.34
N TYR A 62 -9.77 -0.73 1.60
CA TYR A 62 -8.52 -1.51 1.63
C TYR A 62 -7.76 -1.47 0.32
N ALA A 63 -8.47 -1.53 -0.82
CA ALA A 63 -7.84 -1.46 -2.13
C ALA A 63 -7.01 -0.18 -2.26
N ASN A 64 -7.63 0.99 -2.10
CA ASN A 64 -6.98 2.30 -2.19
C ASN A 64 -5.90 2.48 -1.14
N PHE A 65 -6.09 1.94 0.07
CA PHE A 65 -5.08 1.94 1.12
C PHE A 65 -3.82 1.20 0.68
N TYR A 66 -3.92 -0.06 0.22
CA TYR A 66 -2.75 -0.79 -0.27
C TYR A 66 -2.10 -0.13 -1.49
N LYS A 67 -2.89 0.52 -2.36
CA LYS A 67 -2.32 1.33 -3.45
C LYS A 67 -1.46 2.49 -2.95
N LEU A 68 -1.98 3.26 -2.00
CA LEU A 68 -1.27 4.39 -1.39
C LEU A 68 0.00 3.93 -0.67
N VAL A 69 -0.12 2.84 0.10
CA VAL A 69 1.00 2.22 0.80
C VAL A 69 2.13 1.83 -0.17
N GLY A 70 1.79 1.31 -1.36
CA GLY A 70 2.76 0.97 -2.40
C GLY A 70 3.47 2.18 -3.00
N VAL A 71 2.75 3.27 -3.27
CA VAL A 71 3.33 4.53 -3.78
C VAL A 71 4.31 5.12 -2.77
N VAL A 72 3.87 5.25 -1.51
CA VAL A 72 4.68 5.83 -0.44
C VAL A 72 5.91 4.96 -0.15
N ALA A 73 5.80 3.63 -0.25
CA ALA A 73 6.97 2.76 -0.09
C ALA A 73 8.05 3.01 -1.15
N VAL A 74 7.69 3.36 -2.39
CA VAL A 74 8.65 3.71 -3.46
C VAL A 74 9.26 5.08 -3.20
N GLU A 75 8.49 6.06 -2.77
CA GLU A 75 8.98 7.41 -2.50
C GLU A 75 9.90 7.46 -1.28
N VAL A 76 9.57 6.73 -0.20
CA VAL A 76 10.40 6.64 1.01
C VAL A 76 11.77 6.02 0.74
N ILE A 77 11.89 5.11 -0.24
CA ILE A 77 13.18 4.55 -0.67
C ILE A 77 13.89 5.43 -1.72
N ARG A 78 13.44 6.69 -1.89
CA ARG A 78 13.96 7.68 -2.86
C ARG A 78 13.75 7.26 -4.32
N GLY A 79 12.70 6.48 -4.59
CA GLY A 79 12.22 6.20 -5.93
C GLY A 79 11.51 7.41 -6.56
N PRO A 80 11.08 7.31 -7.82
CA PRO A 80 10.39 8.39 -8.51
C PRO A 80 9.02 8.68 -7.89
N GLU A 81 8.54 9.92 -8.03
CA GLU A 81 7.16 10.28 -7.69
C GLU A 81 6.19 9.49 -8.58
N ILE A 82 5.21 8.81 -7.97
CA ILE A 82 4.24 7.99 -8.69
C ILE A 82 2.87 8.68 -8.65
N PRO A 83 2.28 9.05 -9.80
CA PRO A 83 0.95 9.65 -9.82
C PRO A 83 -0.09 8.66 -9.28
N PHE A 84 -0.82 9.10 -8.25
CA PHE A 84 -1.83 8.30 -7.57
C PHE A 84 -3.25 8.74 -7.93
N TYR A 85 -4.05 7.81 -8.47
CA TYR A 85 -5.46 8.04 -8.80
C TYR A 85 -6.35 7.22 -7.86
N PRO A 86 -6.85 7.81 -6.75
CA PRO A 86 -7.88 7.16 -5.97
C PRO A 86 -9.14 7.16 -6.84
N GLY A 87 -9.71 5.99 -7.15
CA GLY A 87 -10.96 5.89 -7.93
C GLY A 87 -12.20 6.54 -7.29
N ARG A 88 -12.03 7.34 -6.23
CA ARG A 88 -13.00 8.20 -5.53
C ARG A 88 -12.28 9.49 -5.10
N PRO A 89 -12.95 10.65 -5.00
CA PRO A 89 -12.33 11.87 -4.51
C PRO A 89 -11.97 11.71 -3.03
N ILE A 90 -10.68 11.73 -2.73
CA ILE A 90 -10.12 11.72 -1.38
C ILE A 90 -9.21 12.94 -1.29
N PHE A 91 -9.33 13.73 -0.22
CA PHE A 91 -8.45 14.87 0.00
C PHE A 91 -7.06 14.37 0.40
N LEU A 92 -6.20 14.24 -0.61
CA LEU A 92 -4.88 13.62 -0.54
C LEU A 92 -3.80 14.39 0.21
N PRO A 93 -3.73 15.74 0.23
CA PRO A 93 -2.52 16.41 0.71
C PRO A 93 -2.22 16.17 2.20
N LEU A 94 -3.23 16.32 3.08
CA LEU A 94 -3.04 16.12 4.51
C LEU A 94 -2.94 14.64 4.91
N LEU A 95 -3.64 13.77 4.18
CA LEU A 95 -3.64 12.33 4.42
C LEU A 95 -2.28 11.71 4.05
N TYR A 96 -1.71 12.16 2.94
CA TYR A 96 -0.41 11.71 2.44
C TYR A 96 0.70 12.01 3.45
N TRP A 97 0.78 13.24 3.96
CA TRP A 97 1.80 13.61 4.95
C TRP A 97 1.64 12.87 6.28
N HIS A 98 0.41 12.75 6.81
CA HIS A 98 0.16 11.96 8.03
C HIS A 98 0.57 10.50 7.88
N PHE A 99 0.33 9.94 6.69
CA PHE A 99 0.63 8.56 6.37
C PHE A 99 2.14 8.32 6.12
N ALA A 100 2.84 9.23 5.44
CA ALA A 100 4.28 9.17 5.24
C ALA A 100 5.04 9.23 6.57
N ILE A 101 4.63 10.13 7.48
CA ILE A 101 5.19 10.23 8.84
C ILE A 101 4.99 8.93 9.63
N SER A 102 3.82 8.30 9.49
CA SER A 102 3.51 7.03 10.16
C SER A 102 4.37 5.85 9.66
N LEU A 103 4.85 5.90 8.41
CA LEU A 103 5.69 4.86 7.81
C LEU A 103 7.21 5.11 7.96
N ASN A 104 7.63 6.38 8.10
CA ASN A 104 9.03 6.75 8.35
C ASN A 104 9.11 8.06 9.16
N PRO A 105 9.17 8.01 10.50
CA PRO A 105 9.27 9.21 11.35
C PRO A 105 10.53 10.05 11.08
N SER A 106 11.57 9.44 10.51
CA SER A 106 12.89 10.04 10.28
C SER A 106 12.93 10.97 9.06
N SER A 107 11.93 10.95 8.18
CA SER A 107 11.90 11.79 6.98
C SER A 107 11.64 13.28 7.27
N ILE A 108 11.24 13.64 8.49
CA ILE A 108 11.07 15.05 8.90
C ILE A 108 12.42 15.76 9.08
N LEU A 109 13.50 15.04 9.39
CA LEU A 109 14.78 15.66 9.75
C LEU A 109 15.66 16.07 8.55
N VAL A 110 15.24 15.79 7.32
CA VAL A 110 16.01 16.09 6.10
C VAL A 110 15.51 17.30 5.34
N ASP A 111 14.38 17.89 5.73
CA ASP A 111 13.76 19.03 5.03
C ASP A 111 13.91 20.37 5.80
N GLU A 112 14.66 20.41 6.92
CA GLU A 112 15.05 21.65 7.61
C GLU A 112 16.55 21.97 7.39
N VAL A 113 16.98 22.23 6.15
CA VAL A 113 18.17 23.05 5.82
C VAL A 113 17.94 23.81 4.51
#